data_AF-A0A9X7SYD0-F1
#
_entry.id   AF-A0A9X7SYD0-F1
#
_cell.length_a   1.000
_cell.length_b   1.000
_cell.length_c   1.000
_cell.angle_alpha   90.00
_cell.angle_beta   90.00
_cell.angle_gamma   90.00
#
_symmetry.space_group_name_H-M   'P 1'
#
loop_
_entity.id
_entity.type
_entity.pdbx_description
1 polymer ?
#
loop_
_entity_poly.entity_id
_entity_poly.type
_entity_poly.pdbx_seq_one_letter_code
_entity_poly.pdbx_strand_id
1 'polypeptide(L)'
;MELAVIMLENTADNQELSRQIRDFHKKKGQPLAIRFSEELTHIILEAPCLYIPDPAQLDPRTIVDGQIRESGGHGEIHPRHKGKTVNLHLDSELVAELEQIRALVSSKTQHEVIRELFVRGMRAYLAEKEGEQSE
;
A
#
# COMPACT_ATOMS: atom_id res chain seq x y z
N MET A 1 -9.24 -18.44 -3.05
CA MET A 1 -8.36 -17.76 -2.08
C MET A 1 -7.00 -17.67 -2.73
N GLU A 2 -6.42 -16.49 -2.86
CA GLU A 2 -5.06 -16.35 -3.38
C GLU A 2 -4.08 -16.73 -2.26
N LEU A 3 -3.08 -17.55 -2.58
CA LEU A 3 -2.08 -18.04 -1.63
C LEU A 3 -0.72 -17.44 -1.99
N ALA A 4 0.05 -17.06 -0.97
CA ALA A 4 1.46 -16.78 -1.14
C ALA A 4 2.20 -18.10 -1.32
N VAL A 5 3.13 -18.15 -2.27
CA VAL A 5 3.91 -19.36 -2.55
C VAL A 5 5.40 -19.03 -2.53
N ILE A 6 6.18 -19.88 -1.87
CA ILE A 6 7.64 -19.86 -1.96
C ILE A 6 8.09 -21.22 -2.48
N MET A 7 8.99 -21.21 -3.47
CA MET A 7 9.68 -22.40 -3.95
C MET A 7 11.16 -22.32 -3.60
N LEU A 8 11.64 -23.35 -2.90
CA LEU A 8 13.02 -23.54 -2.50
C LEU A 8 13.60 -24.75 -3.22
N GLU A 9 14.88 -24.74 -3.58
CA GLU A 9 15.58 -25.96 -4.00
C GLU A 9 15.62 -26.96 -2.83
N ASN A 10 15.53 -28.27 -3.12
CA ASN A 10 15.58 -29.31 -2.09
C ASN A 10 17.01 -29.56 -1.60
N THR A 11 17.56 -28.60 -0.87
CA THR A 11 18.85 -28.70 -0.16
C THR A 11 18.63 -28.92 1.33
N ALA A 12 19.63 -29.43 2.04
CA ALA A 12 19.54 -29.64 3.49
C ALA A 12 19.26 -28.34 4.24
N ASP A 13 19.86 -27.23 3.81
CA ASP A 13 19.67 -25.90 4.40
C ASP A 13 18.23 -25.40 4.20
N ASN A 14 17.66 -25.58 3.00
CA ASN A 14 16.27 -25.20 2.71
C ASN A 14 15.24 -26.10 3.39
N GLN A 15 15.57 -27.37 3.66
CA GLN A 15 14.75 -28.26 4.48
C GLN A 15 14.71 -27.78 5.93
N GLU A 16 15.83 -27.33 6.48
CA GLU A 16 15.90 -26.76 7.82
C GLU A 16 15.13 -25.44 7.90
N LEU A 17 15.31 -24.55 6.91
CA LEU A 17 14.54 -23.31 6.79
C LEU A 17 13.02 -23.59 6.72
N SER A 18 12.61 -24.60 5.95
CA SER A 18 11.20 -25.02 5.86
C SER A 18 10.64 -25.50 7.20
N ARG A 19 11.45 -26.18 8.02
CA ARG A 19 11.07 -26.56 9.39
C ARG A 19 10.91 -25.34 10.29
N GLN A 20 11.82 -24.38 10.20
CA GLN A 20 11.75 -23.14 10.97
C GLN A 20 10.50 -22.32 10.63
N ILE A 21 10.19 -22.18 9.33
CA ILE A 21 8.97 -21.51 8.84
C ILE A 21 7.73 -22.23 9.38
N ARG A 22 7.68 -23.56 9.28
CA ARG A 22 6.58 -24.37 9.82
C ARG A 22 6.38 -24.17 11.32
N ASP A 23 7.46 -24.21 12.09
CA ASP A 23 7.39 -24.08 13.55
C ASP A 23 6.98 -22.65 13.95
N PHE A 24 7.37 -21.63 13.17
CA PHE A 24 6.92 -20.25 13.35
C PHE A 24 5.42 -20.08 13.06
N HIS A 25 4.92 -20.67 11.98
CA HIS A 25 3.48 -20.71 11.67
C HIS A 25 2.68 -21.44 12.74
N LYS A 26 3.20 -22.56 13.26
CA LYS A 26 2.58 -23.30 14.37
C LYS A 26 2.50 -22.45 15.64
N LYS A 27 3.54 -21.67 15.97
CA LYS A 27 3.53 -20.72 17.09
C LYS A 27 2.50 -19.61 16.89
N LYS A 28 2.31 -19.13 15.65
CA LYS A 28 1.31 -18.11 15.31
C LYS A 28 -0.12 -18.66 15.12
N GLY A 29 -0.30 -19.99 15.12
CA GLY A 29 -1.59 -20.63 14.89
C GLY A 29 -2.12 -20.46 13.46
N GLN A 30 -1.22 -20.34 12.47
CA GLN A 30 -1.57 -20.07 11.08
C GLN A 30 -1.41 -21.33 10.21
N PRO A 31 -2.27 -21.55 9.20
CA PRO A 31 -2.19 -22.71 8.33
C PRO A 31 -1.04 -22.56 7.31
N LEU A 32 -0.21 -23.60 7.22
CA LEU A 32 0.87 -23.73 6.24
C LEU A 32 0.76 -25.08 5.53
N ALA A 33 0.75 -25.06 4.20
CA ALA A 33 0.86 -26.26 3.38
C ALA A 33 2.30 -26.39 2.85
N ILE A 34 2.87 -27.59 2.98
CA ILE A 34 4.21 -27.93 2.47
C ILE A 34 4.02 -29.04 1.44
N ARG A 35 4.55 -28.82 0.25
CA ARG A 35 4.52 -29.76 -0.87
C ARG A 35 5.94 -29.94 -1.40
N PHE A 36 6.17 -31.08 -2.03
CA PHE A 36 7.41 -31.33 -2.76
C PHE A 36 7.08 -31.47 -4.24
N SER A 37 7.98 -31.02 -5.10
CA SER A 37 7.92 -31.30 -6.54
C SER A 37 7.88 -32.82 -6.78
N GLU A 38 7.27 -33.25 -7.89
CA GLU A 38 7.20 -34.66 -8.30
C GLU A 38 8.58 -35.31 -8.40
N GLU A 39 9.59 -34.52 -8.76
CA GLU A 39 10.99 -34.96 -8.87
C GLU A 39 11.79 -34.80 -7.57
N LEU A 40 11.14 -34.38 -6.46
CA LEU A 40 11.78 -34.02 -5.19
C LEU A 40 12.90 -32.98 -5.33
N THR A 41 12.89 -32.18 -6.40
CA THR A 41 13.90 -31.15 -6.68
C THR A 41 13.63 -29.84 -5.95
N HIS A 42 12.37 -29.58 -5.59
CA HIS A 42 11.95 -28.32 -4.97
C HIS A 42 10.96 -28.55 -3.82
N ILE A 43 11.03 -27.71 -2.81
CA ILE A 43 10.11 -27.61 -1.67
C ILE A 43 9.20 -26.40 -1.93
N ILE A 44 7.89 -26.62 -1.88
CA ILE A 44 6.88 -25.60 -2.14
C ILE A 44 6.14 -25.34 -0.84
N LEU A 45 6.15 -24.09 -0.39
CA LEU A 45 5.45 -23.61 0.80
C LEU A 45 4.29 -22.73 0.36
N GLU A 46 3.07 -23.07 0.78
CA GLU A 46 1.85 -22.34 0.41
C GLU A 46 1.09 -21.93 1.69
N ALA A 47 0.75 -20.64 1.82
CA ALA A 47 -0.13 -20.16 2.89
C ALA A 47 -0.89 -18.90 2.46
N PRO A 48 -2.02 -18.57 3.11
CA PRO A 48 -2.72 -17.29 2.88
C PRO A 48 -1.85 -16.07 3.20
N CYS A 49 -0.95 -16.19 4.18
CA CYS A 49 0.11 -15.24 4.48
C CYS A 49 1.30 -16.05 4.98
N LEU A 50 2.45 -15.93 4.31
CA LEU A 50 3.66 -16.68 4.65
C LEU A 50 4.53 -15.86 5.59
N TYR A 51 4.61 -16.31 6.84
CA TYR A 51 5.48 -15.72 7.86
C TYR A 51 6.87 -16.37 7.84
N ILE A 52 7.89 -15.54 7.62
CA ILE A 52 9.30 -15.95 7.58
C ILE A 52 10.02 -15.39 8.81
N PRO A 53 10.67 -16.22 9.63
CA PRO A 53 11.39 -15.76 10.82
C PRO A 53 12.49 -14.74 10.48
N ASP A 54 13.27 -15.02 9.45
CA ASP A 54 14.36 -14.18 8.99
C ASP A 54 14.42 -14.20 7.44
N PRO A 55 13.98 -13.12 6.76
CA PRO A 55 13.99 -13.05 5.30
C PRO A 55 15.41 -13.06 4.71
N ALA A 56 16.46 -12.81 5.49
CA ALA A 56 17.85 -12.88 5.03
C ALA A 56 18.35 -14.33 4.81
N GLN A 57 17.62 -15.32 5.31
CA GLN A 57 17.95 -16.75 5.14
C GLN A 57 17.45 -17.33 3.82
N LEU A 58 16.69 -16.57 3.03
CA LEU A 58 16.26 -17.01 1.72
C LEU A 58 17.45 -16.97 0.75
N ASP A 59 17.75 -18.11 0.14
CA ASP A 59 18.74 -18.19 -0.94
C ASP A 59 18.29 -17.27 -2.10
N PRO A 60 19.19 -16.53 -2.76
CA PRO A 60 18.88 -15.78 -3.99
C PRO A 60 18.22 -16.62 -5.11
N ARG A 61 18.31 -17.96 -5.08
CA ARG A 61 17.58 -18.87 -5.99
C ARG A 61 16.12 -19.12 -5.61
N THR A 62 15.69 -18.63 -4.45
CA THR A 62 14.33 -18.79 -3.96
C THR A 62 13.34 -18.06 -4.86
N ILE A 63 12.33 -18.77 -5.36
CA ILE A 63 11.25 -18.17 -6.14
C ILE A 63 10.13 -17.78 -5.17
N VAL A 64 9.83 -16.49 -5.09
CA VAL A 64 8.75 -15.94 -4.27
C VAL A 64 7.62 -15.47 -5.17
N ASP A 65 6.44 -16.08 -5.02
CA ASP A 65 5.19 -15.60 -5.61
C ASP A 65 4.35 -14.88 -4.56
N GLY A 66 4.63 -13.58 -4.41
CA GLY A 66 4.03 -12.72 -3.39
C GLY A 66 4.69 -11.34 -3.29
N GLN A 67 4.15 -10.50 -2.41
CA GLN A 67 4.79 -9.25 -1.99
C GLN A 67 5.39 -9.43 -0.59
N ILE A 68 6.70 -9.22 -0.49
CA ILE A 68 7.42 -9.25 0.79
C ILE A 68 7.19 -7.91 1.51
N ARG A 69 6.76 -7.98 2.77
CA ARG A 69 6.72 -6.87 3.72
C ARG A 69 7.55 -7.23 4.93
N GLU A 70 8.47 -6.35 5.30
CA GLU A 70 9.20 -6.47 6.54
C GLU A 70 8.37 -5.87 7.68
N SER A 71 8.20 -6.60 8.78
CA SER A 71 7.51 -6.09 9.96
C SER A 71 8.30 -6.46 11.21
N GLY A 72 9.02 -5.48 11.75
CA GLY A 72 9.48 -5.36 13.15
C GLY A 72 10.10 -6.58 13.85
N GLY A 73 10.52 -7.63 13.13
CA GLY A 73 10.98 -8.90 13.70
C GLY A 73 10.70 -10.15 12.87
N HIS A 74 9.91 -10.07 11.79
CA HIS A 74 9.73 -11.16 10.83
C HIS A 74 9.39 -10.62 9.43
N GLY A 75 9.62 -11.43 8.40
CA GLY A 75 9.15 -11.17 7.04
C GLY A 75 7.73 -11.71 6.85
N GLU A 76 6.89 -10.98 6.12
CA GLU A 76 5.56 -11.41 5.71
C GLU A 76 5.46 -11.42 4.20
N ILE A 77 5.10 -12.56 3.63
CA ILE A 77 4.83 -12.69 2.21
C ILE A 77 3.32 -12.80 2.02
N HIS A 78 2.77 -11.76 1.41
CA HIS A 78 1.37 -11.66 1.07
C HIS A 78 1.17 -12.13 -0.38
N PRO A 79 0.06 -12.81 -0.71
CA PRO A 79 -0.22 -13.21 -2.09
C PRO A 79 -0.17 -12.00 -3.01
N ARG A 80 0.42 -12.19 -4.19
CA ARG A 80 0.46 -11.14 -5.20
C ARG A 80 -0.95 -11.02 -5.76
N HIS A 81 -1.74 -10.09 -5.23
CA HIS A 81 -3.05 -9.79 -5.79
C HIS A 81 -2.88 -9.55 -7.30
N LYS A 82 -3.49 -10.39 -8.15
CA LYS A 82 -3.81 -9.97 -9.51
C LYS A 82 -4.79 -8.83 -9.33
N GLY A 83 -4.30 -7.60 -9.42
CA GLY A 83 -5.06 -6.40 -9.08
C GLY A 83 -6.46 -6.48 -9.68
N LYS A 84 -7.48 -6.68 -8.85
CA LYS A 84 -8.77 -6.11 -9.18
C LYS A 84 -8.54 -4.62 -9.07
N THR A 85 -8.55 -3.93 -10.21
CA THR A 85 -8.75 -2.49 -10.23
C THR A 85 -9.97 -2.24 -9.35
N VAL A 86 -9.77 -1.69 -8.16
CA VAL A 86 -10.89 -1.18 -7.37
C VAL A 86 -11.32 0.06 -8.14
N ASN A 87 -12.30 -0.10 -9.02
CA ASN A 87 -13.05 1.04 -9.54
C ASN A 87 -13.81 1.59 -8.34
N LEU A 88 -13.18 2.52 -7.61
CA LEU A 88 -13.89 3.46 -6.77
C LEU A 88 -14.75 4.29 -7.72
N HIS A 89 -15.98 3.82 -7.95
CA HIS A 89 -17.02 4.71 -8.41
C HIS A 89 -17.24 5.69 -7.26
N LEU A 90 -16.75 6.91 -7.42
CA LEU A 90 -17.20 8.03 -6.59
C LEU A 90 -18.73 8.03 -6.63
N ASP A 91 -19.37 8.04 -5.46
CA ASP A 91 -20.81 8.15 -5.37
C ASP A 91 -21.28 9.31 -6.26
N SER A 92 -22.38 9.10 -6.98
CA SER A 92 -22.90 10.07 -7.96
C SER A 92 -23.16 11.44 -7.35
N GLU A 93 -23.46 11.50 -6.05
CA GLU A 93 -23.60 12.74 -5.28
C GLU A 93 -22.26 13.46 -5.09
N LEU A 94 -21.18 12.71 -4.83
CA LEU A 94 -19.83 13.25 -4.62
C LEU A 94 -19.22 13.77 -5.94
N VAL A 95 -19.54 13.11 -7.06
CA VAL A 95 -19.21 13.61 -8.41
C VAL A 95 -19.98 14.89 -8.71
N ALA A 96 -21.27 14.96 -8.35
CA ALA A 96 -22.08 16.15 -8.56
C ALA A 96 -21.58 17.35 -7.73
N GLU A 97 -21.18 17.12 -6.48
CA GLU A 97 -20.56 18.15 -5.64
C GLU A 97 -19.22 18.63 -6.21
N LEU A 98 -18.37 17.71 -6.67
CA LEU A 98 -17.10 18.06 -7.32
C LEU A 98 -17.29 18.87 -8.60
N GLU A 99 -18.28 18.52 -9.43
CA GLU A 99 -18.63 19.31 -10.62
C GLU A 99 -19.23 20.68 -10.26
N GLN A 100 -20.03 20.79 -9.18
CA GLN A 100 -20.49 22.09 -8.69
C GLN A 100 -19.35 22.97 -8.20
N ILE A 101 -18.40 22.42 -7.43
CA ILE A 101 -17.20 23.14 -6.97
C ILE A 101 -16.35 23.56 -8.17
N ARG A 102 -16.18 22.68 -9.15
CA ARG A 102 -15.44 22.95 -10.39
C ARG A 102 -16.12 24.02 -11.24
N ALA A 103 -17.45 24.01 -11.34
CA ALA A 103 -18.22 25.05 -12.02
C ALA A 103 -18.06 26.41 -11.33
N LEU A 104 -18.08 26.43 -9.98
CA LEU A 104 -17.88 27.64 -9.20
C LEU A 104 -16.47 28.24 -9.39
N VAL A 105 -15.45 27.37 -9.44
CA VAL A 105 -14.04 27.78 -9.64
C VAL A 105 -13.73 28.13 -11.10
N SER A 106 -14.31 27.42 -12.07
CA SER A 106 -14.12 27.68 -13.51
C SER A 106 -14.89 28.92 -14.00
N SER A 107 -15.95 29.32 -13.32
CA SER A 107 -16.67 30.55 -13.62
C SER A 107 -15.86 31.82 -13.34
N LYS A 108 -14.83 31.73 -12.48
CA LYS A 108 -13.95 32.87 -12.17
C LYS A 108 -12.61 32.69 -12.85
N THR A 109 -12.35 33.56 -13.82
CA THR A 109 -11.03 33.61 -14.46
C THR A 109 -9.94 33.88 -13.41
N GLN A 110 -8.70 33.38 -13.60
CA GLN A 110 -7.58 33.71 -12.70
C GLN A 110 -7.45 35.23 -12.49
N HIS A 111 -7.78 36.00 -13.52
CA HIS A 111 -7.84 37.46 -13.46
C HIS A 111 -8.88 37.98 -12.44
N GLU A 112 -10.07 37.39 -12.38
CA GLU A 112 -11.10 37.76 -11.39
C GLU A 112 -10.69 37.40 -9.97
N VAL A 113 -10.08 36.23 -9.76
CA VAL A 113 -9.57 35.81 -8.45
C VAL A 113 -8.46 36.76 -7.97
N ILE A 114 -7.52 37.11 -8.86
CA ILE A 114 -6.46 38.08 -8.56
C ILE A 114 -7.07 39.46 -8.27
N ARG A 115 -8.07 39.89 -9.04
CA ARG A 115 -8.75 41.18 -8.84
C ARG A 115 -9.48 41.23 -7.51
N GLU A 116 -10.17 40.17 -7.10
CA GLU A 116 -10.85 40.10 -5.79
C GLU A 116 -9.86 40.14 -4.63
N LEU A 117 -8.77 39.37 -4.70
CA LEU A 117 -7.70 39.41 -3.70
C LEU A 117 -7.08 40.81 -3.62
N PHE A 118 -6.85 41.45 -4.76
CA PHE A 118 -6.31 42.81 -4.82
C PHE A 118 -7.26 43.85 -4.21
N VAL A 119 -8.56 43.80 -4.55
CA VAL A 119 -9.57 44.72 -3.97
C VAL A 119 -9.71 44.51 -2.46
N ARG A 120 -9.67 43.26 -1.99
CA ARG A 120 -9.72 42.95 -0.57
C ARG A 120 -8.48 43.45 0.17
N GLY A 121 -7.29 43.28 -0.40
CA GLY A 121 -6.03 43.81 0.13
C GLY A 121 -6.01 45.34 0.19
N MET A 122 -6.47 46.01 -0.87
CA MET A 122 -6.58 47.47 -0.91
C MET A 122 -7.57 48.01 0.15
N ARG A 123 -8.70 47.34 0.36
CA ARG A 123 -9.66 47.73 1.41
C ARG A 123 -9.08 47.56 2.82
N ALA A 124 -8.40 46.45 3.09
CA ALA A 124 -7.74 46.23 4.37
C ALA A 124 -6.67 47.30 4.63
N TYR A 125 -5.83 47.60 3.65
CA TYR A 125 -4.81 48.64 3.73
C TYR A 125 -5.39 50.05 3.93
N LEU A 126 -6.47 50.40 3.23
CA LEU A 126 -7.13 51.70 3.43
C LEU A 126 -7.78 51.81 4.81
N ALA A 127 -8.39 50.72 5.31
CA ALA A 127 -8.97 50.69 6.64
C ALA A 127 -7.89 50.82 7.74
N GLU A 128 -6.72 50.20 7.55
CA GLU A 128 -5.56 50.39 8.42
C GLU A 128 -5.08 51.84 8.39
N LYS A 129 -4.99 52.47 7.21
CA LYS A 129 -4.58 53.87 7.08
C LYS A 129 -5.59 54.89 7.61
N GLU A 130 -6.89 54.64 7.48
CA GLU A 130 -7.93 55.49 8.07
C GLU A 130 -7.98 55.35 9.60
N GLY A 131 -7.66 54.16 10.12
CA GLY A 131 -7.45 53.91 11.55
C GLY A 131 -6.23 54.65 12.11
N GLU A 132 -5.11 54.65 11.37
CA GLU A 132 -3.87 55.36 11.77
C GLU A 132 -3.96 56.89 11.67
N GLN A 133 -4.90 57.46 10.92
CA GLN A 133 -5.11 58.91 10.81
C GLN A 133 -6.13 59.47 11.81
N SER A 134 -6.80 58.60 12.58
CA SER A 134 -7.86 58.96 13.53
C SER A 134 -7.44 58.94 15.00
N GLU A 135 -6.14 58.73 15.28
CA GLU A 135 -5.48 58.95 16.59
C GLU A 135 -4.61 60.22 16.56
#